data_AF-A0A853V5U1-F1
#
_entry.id   AF-A0A853V5U1-F1
#
_cell.length_a   1.000
_cell.length_b   1.000
_cell.length_c   1.000
_cell.angle_alpha   90.00
_cell.angle_beta   90.00
_cell.angle_gamma   90.00
#
_symmetry.space_group_name_H-M   'P 1'
#
loop_
_entity.id
_entity.type
_entity.pdbx_description
1 polymer ?
#
loop_
_entity_poly.entity_id
_entity_poly.type
_entity_poly.pdbx_seq_one_letter_code
_entity_poly.pdbx_strand_id
1 'polypeptide(L)'
;MSFETKLNKQYNKIANHVSDMIPGSWEKVYLVAFLEERACEVFFYFTVPNNDELLYSLSIPEIYGVSEKEFSQRKFKLYHLFFDLRNIFEKNGQEPFGTCEFDFTIGGKLNVSFEYTDWDASKFGPGGKF
;
A
#
# COMPACT_ATOMS: atom_id res chain seq x y z
N MET A 1 1.53 22.99 9.27
CA MET A 1 0.56 22.22 8.46
C MET A 1 -0.26 21.35 9.39
N SER A 2 -1.58 21.28 9.20
CA SER A 2 -2.46 20.41 9.99
C SER A 2 -2.16 18.92 9.74
N PHE A 3 -2.67 18.05 10.61
CA PHE A 3 -2.56 16.60 10.48
C PHE A 3 -3.15 16.11 9.14
N GLU A 4 -4.37 16.55 8.82
CA GLU A 4 -5.10 16.22 7.59
C GLU A 4 -4.34 16.66 6.33
N THR A 5 -3.71 17.85 6.39
CA THR A 5 -2.90 18.35 5.27
C THR A 5 -1.66 17.47 5.04
N LYS A 6 -1.02 16.99 6.12
CA LYS A 6 0.13 16.07 6.01
C LYS A 6 -0.31 14.72 5.47
N LEU A 7 -1.45 14.19 5.93
CA LEU A 7 -2.03 12.94 5.44
C LEU A 7 -2.34 13.01 3.95
N ASN A 8 -3.11 14.01 3.49
CA ASN A 8 -3.46 14.15 2.08
C ASN A 8 -2.23 14.25 1.17
N LYS A 9 -1.19 14.97 1.60
CA LYS A 9 0.08 15.04 0.87
C LYS A 9 0.75 13.67 0.78
N GLN A 10 0.73 12.89 1.85
CA GLN A 10 1.34 11.56 1.86
C GLN A 10 0.53 10.56 1.05
N TYR A 11 -0.80 10.60 1.14
CA TYR A 11 -1.72 9.79 0.34
C TYR A 11 -1.49 9.98 -1.15
N ASN A 12 -1.40 11.23 -1.61
CA ASN A 12 -1.12 11.53 -3.02
C ASN A 12 0.24 11.00 -3.46
N LYS A 13 1.28 11.08 -2.62
CA LYS A 13 2.58 10.49 -2.96
C LYS A 13 2.52 8.97 -3.12
N ILE A 14 1.79 8.29 -2.23
CA ILE A 14 1.60 6.83 -2.28
C ILE A 14 0.83 6.46 -3.55
N ALA A 15 -0.34 7.05 -3.78
CA ALA A 15 -1.18 6.76 -4.95
C ALA A 15 -0.44 7.03 -6.28
N ASN A 16 0.27 8.16 -6.38
CA ASN A 16 1.05 8.49 -7.58
C ASN A 16 2.22 7.51 -7.77
N HIS A 17 2.95 7.17 -6.71
CA HIS A 17 4.06 6.22 -6.81
C HIS A 17 3.59 4.82 -7.24
N VAL A 18 2.44 4.37 -6.74
CA VAL A 18 1.84 3.09 -7.16
C VAL A 18 1.34 3.15 -8.60
N SER A 19 0.74 4.28 -9.01
CA SER A 19 0.34 4.51 -10.40
C SER A 19 1.56 4.43 -11.33
N ASP A 20 2.69 5.04 -10.95
CA ASP A 20 3.95 5.01 -11.69
C ASP A 20 4.64 3.64 -11.68
N MET A 21 4.25 2.73 -10.78
CA MET A 21 4.75 1.35 -10.74
C MET A 21 4.06 0.45 -11.79
N ILE A 22 2.90 0.84 -12.32
CA ILE A 22 2.15 0.09 -13.32
C ILE A 22 2.45 0.69 -14.71
N PRO A 23 3.24 0.02 -15.57
CA PRO A 23 3.62 0.58 -16.87
C PRO A 23 2.46 0.66 -17.88
N GLY A 24 1.44 -0.20 -17.70
CA GLY A 24 0.29 -0.31 -18.57
C GLY A 24 -0.92 0.52 -18.13
N SER A 25 -2.00 0.43 -18.90
CA SER A 25 -3.28 1.01 -18.51
C SER A 25 -3.88 0.26 -17.31
N TRP A 26 -4.42 0.98 -16.35
CA TRP A 26 -5.09 0.44 -15.18
C TRP A 26 -6.35 1.25 -14.85
N GLU A 27 -7.29 0.65 -14.13
CA GLU A 27 -8.56 1.32 -13.75
C GLU A 27 -8.71 1.48 -12.25
N LYS A 28 -8.47 0.41 -11.49
CA LYS A 28 -8.61 0.37 -10.03
C LYS A 28 -7.37 -0.25 -9.40
N VAL A 29 -7.02 0.22 -8.21
CA VAL A 29 -5.94 -0.30 -7.38
C VAL A 29 -6.48 -0.55 -5.97
N TYR A 30 -6.12 -1.70 -5.43
CA TYR A 30 -6.36 -2.13 -4.05
C TYR A 30 -5.01 -2.38 -3.40
N LEU A 31 -4.56 -1.47 -2.54
CA LEU A 31 -3.23 -1.46 -1.96
C LEU A 31 -3.33 -1.70 -0.46
N VAL A 32 -2.56 -2.65 0.04
CA VAL A 32 -2.52 -3.02 1.45
C VAL A 32 -1.10 -2.85 1.97
N ALA A 33 -0.98 -2.22 3.13
CA ALA A 33 0.25 -2.07 3.87
C ALA A 33 0.07 -2.58 5.30
N PHE A 34 0.77 -3.65 5.63
CA PHE A 34 0.89 -4.20 6.97
C PHE A 34 2.25 -3.78 7.54
N LEU A 35 2.24 -3.08 8.67
CA LEU A 35 3.42 -2.46 9.30
C LEU A 35 3.45 -2.81 10.80
N GLU A 36 3.77 -4.06 11.12
CA GLU A 36 4.01 -4.50 12.49
C GLU A 36 5.51 -4.64 12.80
N GLU A 37 5.87 -4.70 14.08
CA GLU A 37 7.26 -4.73 14.54
C GLU A 37 8.05 -5.93 13.99
N ARG A 38 7.37 -7.07 13.80
CA ARG A 38 8.00 -8.34 13.38
C ARG A 38 7.82 -8.66 11.90
N ALA A 39 6.85 -8.04 11.22
CA ALA A 39 6.58 -8.28 9.82
C ALA A 39 6.03 -7.03 9.14
N CYS A 40 6.60 -6.70 7.98
CA CYS A 40 6.13 -5.60 7.15
C CYS A 40 5.89 -6.10 5.73
N GLU A 41 4.69 -5.90 5.20
CA GLU A 41 4.35 -6.23 3.84
C GLU A 41 3.56 -5.12 3.17
N VAL A 42 3.93 -4.76 1.94
CA VAL A 42 3.19 -3.81 1.12
C VAL A 42 3.06 -4.39 -0.28
N PHE A 43 1.82 -4.54 -0.72
CA PHE A 43 1.48 -5.08 -2.02
C PHE A 43 0.17 -4.48 -2.50
N PHE A 44 -0.09 -4.57 -3.79
CA PHE A 44 -1.36 -4.16 -4.35
C PHE A 44 -1.85 -5.13 -5.42
N TYR A 45 -3.15 -5.07 -5.64
CA TYR A 45 -3.82 -5.62 -6.81
C TYR A 45 -4.31 -4.47 -7.69
N PHE A 46 -4.41 -4.71 -8.99
CA PHE A 46 -4.94 -3.73 -9.92
C PHE A 46 -5.73 -4.39 -11.04
N THR A 47 -6.67 -3.65 -11.63
CA THR A 47 -7.41 -4.06 -12.82
C THR A 47 -6.95 -3.27 -14.03
N VAL A 48 -7.16 -3.82 -15.23
CA VAL A 48 -6.91 -3.13 -16.50
C VAL A 48 -8.24 -2.83 -17.20
N PRO A 49 -8.31 -1.84 -18.13
CA PRO A 49 -9.56 -1.48 -18.77
C PRO A 49 -10.24 -2.67 -19.47
N ASN A 50 -11.55 -2.81 -19.28
CA ASN A 50 -12.37 -3.90 -19.81
C ASN A 50 -11.97 -5.30 -19.31
N ASN A 51 -11.25 -5.41 -18.19
CA ASN A 51 -10.95 -6.68 -17.53
C ASN A 51 -11.07 -6.53 -16.01
N ASP A 52 -11.95 -7.32 -15.40
CA ASP A 52 -12.17 -7.35 -13.95
C ASP A 52 -11.19 -8.27 -13.20
N GLU A 53 -10.26 -8.92 -13.92
CA GLU A 53 -9.19 -9.70 -13.30
C GLU A 53 -8.28 -8.83 -12.42
N LEU A 54 -8.06 -9.31 -11.20
CA LEU A 54 -7.13 -8.71 -10.24
C LEU A 54 -5.70 -9.19 -10.53
N LEU A 55 -4.90 -8.31 -11.12
CA LEU A 55 -3.48 -8.56 -11.33
C LEU A 55 -2.69 -8.21 -10.09
N TYR A 56 -1.82 -9.12 -9.66
CA TYR A 56 -0.98 -8.93 -8.48
C TYR A 56 0.27 -8.10 -8.82
N SER A 57 0.62 -7.16 -7.93
CA SER A 57 1.76 -6.26 -8.12
C SER A 57 3.09 -6.98 -8.41
N LEU A 58 3.35 -8.14 -7.79
CA LEU A 58 4.59 -8.89 -8.03
C LEU A 58 4.67 -9.55 -9.41
N SER A 59 3.56 -9.61 -10.15
CA SER A 59 3.53 -10.10 -11.54
C SER A 59 3.88 -9.01 -12.55
N ILE A 60 4.03 -7.75 -12.14
CA ILE A 60 4.36 -6.63 -13.04
C ILE A 60 5.66 -6.85 -13.83
N PRO A 61 6.78 -7.31 -13.23
CA PRO A 61 8.01 -7.62 -13.96
C PRO A 61 7.78 -8.59 -15.12
N GLU A 62 7.03 -9.66 -14.88
CA GLU A 62 6.72 -10.68 -15.88
C GLU A 62 5.78 -10.16 -16.97
N ILE A 63 4.65 -9.55 -16.58
CA ILE A 63 3.60 -9.10 -17.50
C ILE A 63 4.10 -7.98 -18.42
N TYR A 64 4.89 -7.05 -17.88
CA TYR A 64 5.30 -5.83 -18.60
C TYR A 64 6.78 -5.81 -18.99
N GLY A 65 7.55 -6.86 -18.69
CA GLY A 65 8.98 -6.90 -18.97
C GLY A 65 9.79 -5.87 -18.18
N VAL A 66 9.33 -5.49 -16.98
CA VAL A 66 10.05 -4.58 -16.09
C VAL A 66 11.19 -5.33 -15.42
N SER A 67 12.35 -4.70 -15.25
CA SER A 67 13.45 -5.31 -14.52
C SER A 67 13.06 -5.60 -13.07
N GLU A 68 13.26 -6.84 -12.61
CA GLU A 68 13.09 -7.25 -11.21
C GLU A 68 13.81 -6.32 -10.23
N LYS A 69 15.01 -5.87 -10.60
CA LYS A 69 15.81 -4.94 -9.79
C LYS A 69 15.15 -3.58 -9.69
N GLU A 70 14.66 -3.04 -10.80
CA GLU A 70 13.98 -1.75 -10.83
C GLU A 70 12.66 -1.83 -10.04
N PHE A 71 11.87 -2.88 -10.26
CA PHE A 71 10.64 -3.11 -9.54
C PHE A 71 10.89 -3.23 -8.02
N SER A 72 11.89 -4.00 -7.62
CA SER A 72 12.30 -4.13 -6.21
C SER A 72 12.67 -2.79 -5.58
N GLN A 73 13.38 -1.92 -6.31
CA GLN A 73 13.70 -0.57 -5.83
C GLN A 73 12.44 0.30 -5.65
N ARG A 74 11.49 0.21 -6.58
CA ARG A 74 10.20 0.91 -6.48
C ARG A 74 9.35 0.39 -5.32
N LYS A 75 9.35 -0.93 -5.08
CA LYS A 75 8.69 -1.55 -3.92
C LYS A 75 9.31 -1.06 -2.61
N PHE A 76 10.64 -1.03 -2.52
CA PHE A 76 11.35 -0.48 -1.35
C PHE A 76 11.00 0.98 -1.05
N LYS A 77 10.88 1.81 -2.09
CA LYS A 77 10.39 3.19 -1.94
C LYS A 77 8.95 3.24 -1.45
N LEU A 78 8.08 2.35 -1.94
CA LEU A 78 6.67 2.27 -1.49
C LEU A 78 6.59 1.94 0.01
N TYR A 79 7.39 0.98 0.51
CA TYR A 79 7.51 0.72 1.95
C TYR A 79 7.86 1.97 2.76
N HIS A 80 8.84 2.74 2.30
CA HIS A 80 9.23 3.98 2.99
C HIS A 80 8.12 5.04 3.00
N LEU A 81 7.30 5.13 1.94
CA LEU A 81 6.17 6.06 1.92
C LEU A 81 5.11 5.68 2.97
N PHE A 82 4.92 4.40 3.24
CA PHE A 82 4.03 3.93 4.31
C PHE A 82 4.62 4.12 5.70
N PHE A 83 5.93 3.93 5.86
CA PHE A 83 6.63 4.26 7.11
C PHE A 83 6.53 5.76 7.43
N ASP A 84 6.71 6.61 6.43
CA ASP A 84 6.51 8.06 6.56
C ASP A 84 5.06 8.41 6.92
N LEU A 85 4.08 7.69 6.38
CA LEU A 85 2.68 7.85 6.75
C LEU A 85 2.45 7.50 8.23
N ARG A 86 2.96 6.37 8.69
CA ARG A 86 2.89 5.95 10.11
C ARG A 86 3.56 6.97 11.03
N ASN A 87 4.71 7.50 10.64
CA ASN A 87 5.41 8.57 11.36
C ASN A 87 4.58 9.86 11.49
N ILE A 88 3.69 10.14 10.53
CA ILE A 88 2.75 11.28 10.65
C ILE A 88 1.77 11.02 11.80
N PHE A 89 1.29 9.81 12.02
CA PHE A 89 0.43 9.51 13.18
C PHE A 89 1.16 9.76 14.49
N GLU A 90 2.32 9.11 14.67
CA GLU A 90 3.13 9.20 15.89
C GLU A 90 3.50 10.65 16.24
N LYS A 91 3.99 11.43 15.26
CA LYS A 91 4.41 12.83 15.47
C LYS A 91 3.26 13.78 15.79
N ASN A 92 2.01 13.40 15.51
CA ASN A 92 0.83 14.18 15.87
C ASN A 92 0.06 13.55 17.04
N GLY A 93 0.71 12.66 17.81
CA GLY A 93 0.14 12.05 19.03
C GLY A 93 -1.03 11.10 18.74
N GLN A 94 -1.13 10.58 17.52
CA GLN A 94 -2.10 9.55 17.15
C GLN A 94 -1.48 8.17 17.31
N GLU A 95 -2.32 7.19 17.64
CA GLU A 95 -1.91 5.78 17.66
C GLU A 95 -1.47 5.36 16.26
N PRO A 96 -0.30 4.72 16.09
CA PRO A 96 0.12 4.23 14.80
C PRO A 96 -0.74 3.02 14.39
N PHE A 97 -1.20 3.02 13.15
CA PHE A 97 -1.94 1.88 12.59
C PHE A 97 -1.04 0.66 12.38
N GLY A 98 -1.64 -0.53 12.41
CA GLY A 98 -1.01 -1.81 12.04
C GLY A 98 -1.20 -2.11 10.55
N THR A 99 -2.43 -1.96 10.05
CA THR A 99 -2.75 -2.10 8.62
C THR A 99 -3.29 -0.80 8.06
N CYS A 100 -2.93 -0.47 6.83
CA CYS A 100 -3.54 0.60 6.06
C CYS A 100 -3.89 0.12 4.66
N GLU A 101 -5.11 0.43 4.22
CA GLU A 101 -5.59 0.06 2.90
C GLU A 101 -5.93 1.30 2.09
N PHE A 102 -5.63 1.24 0.80
CA PHE A 102 -5.90 2.28 -0.18
C PHE A 102 -6.70 1.67 -1.33
N ASP A 103 -7.87 2.24 -1.57
CA ASP A 103 -8.68 1.92 -2.75
C ASP A 103 -8.76 3.15 -3.62
N PHE A 104 -8.19 3.10 -4.82
CA PHE A 104 -8.28 4.24 -5.73
C PHE A 104 -8.48 3.86 -7.18
N THR A 105 -9.01 4.83 -7.93
CA THR A 105 -9.27 4.69 -9.37
C THR A 105 -8.51 5.74 -10.16
N ILE A 106 -8.31 5.48 -11.45
CA ILE A 106 -7.66 6.43 -12.37
C ILE A 106 -8.44 7.77 -12.47
N GLY A 107 -9.72 7.77 -12.11
CA GLY A 107 -10.55 8.98 -12.02
C GLY A 107 -10.32 9.84 -10.76
N GLY A 108 -9.38 9.46 -9.89
CA GLY A 108 -8.98 10.24 -8.71
C GLY A 108 -9.86 10.03 -7.47
N LYS A 109 -10.76 9.03 -7.47
CA LYS A 109 -11.43 8.60 -6.24
C LYS A 109 -10.42 7.84 -5.40
N LEU A 110 -10.22 8.25 -4.14
CA LEU A 110 -9.35 7.58 -3.17
C LEU A 110 -10.12 7.37 -1.86
N ASN A 111 -10.14 6.15 -1.38
CA ASN A 111 -10.53 5.80 -0.02
C ASN A 111 -9.31 5.26 0.74
N VAL A 112 -9.18 5.61 2.01
CA VAL A 112 -8.12 5.11 2.88
C VAL A 112 -8.75 4.60 4.17
N SER A 113 -8.39 3.40 4.59
CA SER A 113 -8.80 2.78 5.85
C SER A 113 -7.56 2.45 6.71
N PHE A 114 -7.78 2.33 8.01
CA PHE A 114 -6.75 1.97 8.99
C PHE A 114 -7.30 0.90 9.93
N GLU A 115 -6.48 -0.10 10.21
CA GLU A 115 -6.75 -1.16 11.18
C GLU A 115 -5.70 -1.14 12.29
N TYR A 116 -6.15 -1.46 13.51
CA TYR A 116 -5.34 -1.45 14.73
C TYR A 116 -5.35 -2.82 15.43
N THR A 117 -5.79 -3.87 14.74
CA THR A 117 -5.74 -5.24 15.26
C THR A 117 -4.29 -5.65 15.44
N ASP A 118 -3.94 -6.10 16.65
CA ASP A 118 -2.66 -6.74 16.93
C ASP A 118 -2.72 -8.20 16.45
N TRP A 119 -2.26 -8.44 15.21
CA TRP A 119 -2.31 -9.77 14.60
C TRP A 119 -1.29 -10.72 15.22
N ASP A 120 -0.22 -10.17 15.79
CA ASP A 120 0.78 -10.86 16.58
C ASP A 120 0.21 -11.44 17.90
N ALA A 121 -0.71 -10.73 18.54
CA ALA A 121 -1.47 -11.22 19.69
C ALA A 121 -2.68 -12.11 19.31
N SER A 122 -3.05 -12.12 18.03
CA SER A 122 -4.18 -12.89 17.53
C SER A 122 -3.88 -14.39 17.46
N LYS A 123 -4.89 -15.22 17.75
CA LYS A 123 -4.84 -16.68 17.56
C LYS A 123 -4.79 -17.10 16.09
N PHE A 124 -5.01 -16.15 15.17
CA PHE A 124 -5.02 -16.36 13.72
C PHE A 124 -3.76 -15.86 13.02
N GLY A 125 -2.77 -15.36 13.76
CA GLY A 125 -1.47 -15.01 13.19
C GLY A 125 -0.71 -16.24 12.67
N PRO A 126 0.43 -16.06 11.97
CA PRO A 126 1.23 -17.16 11.42
C PRO A 126 1.72 -18.19 12.46
N GLY A 127 1.76 -17.80 13.75
CA GLY A 127 2.06 -18.68 14.89
C GLY A 127 0.82 -19.31 15.56
N GLY A 128 -0.38 -19.01 15.09
CA GLY A 128 -1.64 -19.57 15.54
C GLY A 128 -1.70 -21.07 15.26
N LYS A 129 -1.75 -21.88 16.32
CA LYS A 129 -1.95 -23.33 16.18
C LYS A 129 -3.44 -23.58 15.95
N PHE A 130 -3.78 -24.05 14.75
CA PHE A 130 -5.07 -24.65 14.43
C PHE A 130 -5.23 -26.01 15.12
#